data_AF-A0A3M0YYQ6-F1
#
_entry.id   AF-A0A3M0YYQ6-F1
#
_cell.length_a   1.000
_cell.length_b   1.000
_cell.length_c   1.000
_cell.angle_alpha   90.00
_cell.angle_beta   90.00
_cell.angle_gamma   90.00
#
_symmetry.space_group_name_H-M   'P 1'
#
loop_
_entity.id
_entity.type
_entity.pdbx_description
1 polymer ?
#
loop_
_entity_poly.entity_id
_entity_poly.type
_entity_poly.pdbx_seq_one_letter_code
_entity_poly.pdbx_strand_id
1 'polypeptide(L)' 'MQYHKLFITLGSLFAMTAVILGAFGAHFLKSHLPAEDLANFKTGVSYQFYHALGLLALGLIRRRWHMATIKWAGILMA' A
#
# COMPACT_ATOMS: atom_id res chain seq x y z
N MET A 1 14.09 -7.71 15.16
CA MET A 1 12.76 -7.59 14.54
C MET A 1 12.70 -8.44 13.26
N GLN A 2 11.65 -9.24 13.06
CA GLN A 2 11.51 -10.05 11.84
C GLN A 2 10.89 -9.21 10.71
N TYR A 3 11.74 -8.52 9.92
CA TYR A 3 11.30 -7.60 8.86
C TYR A 3 10.36 -8.22 7.81
N HIS A 4 10.51 -9.52 7.51
CA HIS A 4 9.61 -10.19 6.57
C HIS A 4 8.15 -10.21 7.07
N LYS A 5 7.91 -10.51 8.35
CA LYS A 5 6.57 -10.49 8.95
C LYS A 5 6.02 -9.06 9.00
N LEU A 6 6.86 -8.11 9.41
CA LEU A 6 6.50 -6.70 9.46
C LEU A 6 6.00 -6.21 8.10
N PHE A 7 6.75 -6.44 7.03
CA PHE A 7 6.37 -5.98 5.69
C PHE A 7 5.10 -6.67 5.19
N ILE A 8 4.91 -7.97 5.46
CA ILE A 8 3.67 -8.66 5.11
C ILE A 8 2.48 -8.05 5.86
N THR A 9 2.60 -7.84 7.18
CA THR A 9 1.53 -7.25 7.99
C THR A 9 1.17 -5.84 7.52
N LEU A 10 2.16 -4.96 7.32
CA LEU A 10 1.93 -3.60 6.84
C LEU A 10 1.36 -3.58 5.42
N GLY A 11 1.89 -4.42 4.53
CA GLY A 11 1.37 -4.55 3.16
C GLY A 11 -0.09 -5.01 3.13
N SER A 12 -0.46 -5.98 3.98
CA SER A 12 -1.86 -6.41 4.11
C SER A 12 -2.76 -5.30 4.66
N LEU A 13 -2.30 -4.54 5.65
CA LEU A 13 -3.07 -3.40 6.19
C LEU A 13 -3.25 -2.30 5.14
N PHE A 14 -2.20 -1.96 4.38
CA PHE A 14 -2.29 -0.96 3.31
C PHE A 14 -3.20 -1.41 2.17
N ALA A 15 -3.17 -2.69 1.80
CA ALA A 15 -4.08 -3.25 0.80
C ALA A 15 -5.54 -3.16 1.28
N MET A 16 -5.79 -3.52 2.54
CA MET A 16 -7.12 -3.43 3.15
C MET A 16 -7.65 -1.99 3.10
N THR A 17 -6.88 -1.02 3.59
CA THR A 17 -7.29 0.38 3.60
C THR A 17 -7.43 0.96 2.20
N ALA A 18 -6.55 0.61 1.25
CA ALA A 18 -6.68 1.04 -0.14
C ALA A 18 -7.98 0.52 -0.79
N VAL A 19 -8.39 -0.72 -0.51
CA VAL A 19 -9.68 -1.27 -1.00
C VAL A 19 -10.86 -0.54 -0.37
N ILE A 20 -10.85 -0.34 0.95
CA ILE A 20 -11.91 0.39 1.67
C ILE A 20 -12.05 1.81 1.11
N LEU A 21 -10.95 2.55 1.00
CA LEU A 21 -10.93 3.93 0.49
C LEU A 21 -11.31 3.99 -1.00
N GLY A 22 -10.85 3.04 -1.81
CA GLY A 22 -11.21 2.95 -3.22
C GLY A 22 -12.72 2.73 -3.43
N ALA A 23 -13.31 1.80 -2.67
CA ALA A 23 -14.75 1.56 -2.69
C ALA A 23 -15.54 2.80 -2.19
N PHE A 24 -15.09 3.42 -1.10
CA PHE A 24 -15.67 4.66 -0.58
C PHE A 24 -15.63 5.78 -1.63
N GLY A 25 -14.50 5.93 -2.32
CA GLY A 25 -14.33 6.88 -3.42
C GLY A 25 -15.32 6.65 -4.57
N ALA A 26 -15.46 5.40 -5.00
CA ALA A 26 -16.30 5.01 -6.14
C ALA A 26 -17.81 5.12 -5.85
N HIS A 27 -18.24 4.76 -4.64
CA HIS A 27 -19.65 4.66 -4.30
C HIS A 27 -20.21 5.90 -3.60
N PHE A 28 -19.43 6.56 -2.75
CA PHE A 28 -19.91 7.69 -1.96
C PHE A 28 -19.31 9.01 -2.44
N LEU A 29 -17.98 9.09 -2.55
CA LEU A 29 -17.30 10.37 -2.75
C LEU A 29 -17.53 10.98 -4.15
N LYS A 30 -17.78 10.13 -5.17
CA LYS A 30 -18.01 10.55 -6.56
C LYS A 30 -19.13 11.58 -6.72
N SER A 31 -20.17 11.56 -5.89
CA SER A 31 -21.27 12.53 -5.94
C SER A 31 -21.07 13.76 -5.06
N HIS A 32 -19.98 13.80 -4.28
CA HIS A 32 -19.72 14.84 -3.27
C HIS A 32 -18.50 15.70 -3.60
N LEU A 33 -17.62 15.26 -4.51
CA LEU A 33 -16.42 15.99 -4.89
C LEU A 33 -16.41 16.40 -6.37
N PRO A 34 -15.76 17.51 -6.71
CA PRO A 34 -15.36 17.83 -8.09
C PRO A 34 -14.53 16.70 -8.71
N ALA A 35 -14.58 16.60 -10.05
CA ALA A 35 -13.88 15.55 -10.79
C ALA A 35 -12.36 15.57 -10.56
N GLU A 36 -11.76 16.75 -10.42
CA GLU A 36 -10.33 16.92 -10.14
C GLU A 36 -9.95 16.38 -8.77
N ASP A 37 -10.70 16.72 -7.72
CA ASP A 37 -10.46 16.24 -6.36
C ASP A 37 -10.65 14.73 -6.26
N LEU A 38 -11.65 14.17 -6.97
CA LEU A 38 -11.85 12.73 -7.06
C LEU A 38 -10.67 12.03 -7.76
N ALA A 39 -10.09 12.65 -8.79
CA ALA A 39 -8.91 12.14 -9.48
C ALA A 39 -7.66 12.16 -8.56
N ASN A 40 -7.48 13.22 -7.78
CA ASN A 40 -6.43 13.33 -6.78
C ASN A 40 -6.59 12.28 -5.68
N PHE A 41 -7.81 12.10 -5.18
CA PHE A 41 -8.14 11.04 -4.21
C PHE A 41 -7.78 9.64 -4.76
N LYS A 42 -8.21 9.33 -6.00
CA LYS A 42 -7.89 8.05 -6.65
C LYS A 42 -6.39 7.84 -6.82
N THR A 43 -5.64 8.90 -7.12
CA THR A 43 -4.18 8.84 -7.23
C THR A 43 -3.55 8.49 -5.87
N GLY A 44 -4.00 9.13 -4.79
CA GLY A 44 -3.54 8.80 -3.43
C GLY A 44 -3.83 7.34 -3.03
N VAL A 45 -5.05 6.86 -3.29
CA VAL A 45 -5.42 5.44 -3.06
C VAL A 45 -4.55 4.49 -3.91
N SER A 46 -4.24 4.88 -5.15
CA SER A 46 -3.41 4.06 -6.04
C SER A 46 -1.97 3.98 -5.54
N TYR A 47 -1.39 5.08 -5.04
CA TYR A 47 -0.08 5.06 -4.40
C TYR A 47 -0.07 4.13 -3.19
N GLN A 48 -1.06 4.23 -2.30
CA GLN A 48 -1.17 3.33 -1.15
C GLN A 48 -1.26 1.85 -1.58
N PHE A 49 -1.99 1.55 -2.64
CA PHE A 49 -2.08 0.20 -3.20
C PHE A 49 -0.73 -0.29 -3.75
N TYR A 50 0.04 0.57 -4.43
CA TYR A 50 1.38 0.20 -4.89
C TYR A 50 2.36 -0.02 -3.75
N HIS A 51 2.31 0.80 -2.70
CA HIS A 51 3.08 0.59 -1.48
C HIS A 51 2.71 -0.76 -0.81
N ALA A 52 1.42 -1.11 -0.77
CA ALA A 52 0.96 -2.39 -0.27
C ALA A 52 1.56 -3.57 -1.04
N LEU A 53 1.49 -3.55 -2.37
CA LEU A 53 2.07 -4.59 -3.23
C LEU A 53 3.59 -4.67 -3.07
N GLY A 54 4.27 -3.52 -3.01
CA GLY A 54 5.72 -3.46 -2.79
C GLY A 54 6.13 -4.09 -1.47
N LEU A 55 5.42 -3.79 -0.37
CA LEU A 55 5.67 -4.39 0.94
C LEU A 55 5.42 -5.90 0.96
N LEU A 56 4.33 -6.37 0.35
CA LEU A 56 4.06 -7.80 0.24
C LEU A 56 5.17 -8.52 -0.52
N ALA A 57 5.57 -8.00 -1.68
CA ALA A 57 6.67 -8.56 -2.48
C ALA A 57 7.99 -8.58 -1.69
N LEU A 58 8.38 -7.47 -1.07
CA LEU A 58 9.61 -7.36 -0.28
C LEU A 58 9.59 -8.25 0.95
N GLY A 59 8.44 -8.42 1.61
CA GLY A 59 8.26 -9.36 2.71
C GLY A 59 8.49 -10.81 2.29
N LEU A 60 7.96 -11.22 1.14
CA LEU A 60 8.17 -12.54 0.55
C LEU A 60 9.64 -12.76 0.13
N ILE A 61 10.26 -11.78 -0.53
CA ILE A 61 11.68 -11.83 -0.93
C ILE A 61 12.58 -11.91 0.32
N ARG A 62 12.29 -11.13 1.37
CA ARG A 62 13.08 -11.10 2.63
C ARG A 62 13.02 -12.41 3.41
N ARG A 63 11.99 -13.25 3.17
CA ARG A 63 11.89 -14.60 3.75
C ARG A 63 13.00 -15.52 3.23
N ARG A 64 13.47 -15.32 1.99
CA ARG A 64 14.53 -16.11 1.36
C ARG A 64 15.91 -15.46 1.43
N TRP A 65 15.98 -14.14 1.23
CA TRP A 65 17.25 -13.39 1.16
C TRP A 65 17.35 -12.33 2.24
N HIS A 66 18.48 -12.28 2.94
CA HIS A 66 18.64 -11.43 4.11
C HIS A 66 19.45 -10.13 3.91
N MET A 67 19.46 -9.61 2.68
CA MET A 67 20.25 -8.42 2.30
C MET A 67 19.75 -7.13 2.97
N ALA A 68 20.67 -6.23 3.30
CA ALA A 68 20.35 -4.92 3.88
C ALA A 68 19.52 -4.05 2.92
N THR A 69 19.75 -4.15 1.61
CA THR A 69 19.02 -3.44 0.58
C THR A 69 17.52 -3.76 0.59
N ILE A 70 17.13 -5.03 0.79
CA ILE A 70 15.72 -5.44 0.88
C ILE A 70 15.06 -4.85 2.13
N LYS A 71 15.80 -4.78 3.25
CA LYS A 71 15.31 -4.13 4.46
C LYS A 71 15.03 -2.65 4.19
N TRP A 72 15.99 -1.93 3.60
CA TRP A 72 15.83 -0.50 3.33
C TRP A 72 14.74 -0.21 2.32
N ALA A 73 14.63 -1.01 1.25
CA ALA A 73 13.53 -0.92 0.31
C ALA A 73 12.17 -1.08 1.01
N GLY A 74 12.03 -2.06 1.91
CA GLY A 74 10.77 -2.28 2.63
C GLY A 74 10.46 -1.17 3.63
N ILE A 75 11.47 -0.56 4.25
CA ILE A 75 11.28 0.61 5.12
C ILE A 75 10.80 1.83 4.32
N LEU A 76 11.32 2.04 3.11
CA LEU A 76 10.90 3.15 2.25
C LEU A 76 9.49 2.95 1.63
N MET A 77 9.01 1.71 1.58
CA MET A 77 7.67 1.38 1.09
C MET A 77 6.61 1.41 2.22
N ALA A 78 7.03 1.37 3.48
CA ALA A 78 6.15 1.43 4.65
C ALA A 78 5.84 2.86 5.05
#